data_AF-A0A293MQU3-F1
#
_entry.id   AF-A0A293MQU3-F1
#
_cell.length_a   1.000
_cell.length_b   1.000
_cell.length_c   1.000
_cell.angle_alpha   90.00
_cell.angle_beta   90.00
_cell.angle_gamma   90.00
#
_symmetry.space_group_name_H-M   'P 1'
#
loop_
_entity.id
_entity.type
_entity.pdbx_description
1 polymer ?
#
loop_
_entity_poly.entity_id
_entity_poly.type
_entity_poly.pdbx_seq_one_letter_code
_entity_poly.pdbx_strand_id
1 'polypeptide(L)'
;MIRSQDVETFLTQAKLDRNDLKHIVQPLLFSDEEDSQLLLMEVDKDMLKDLESGDMLTFRGRDDDSAVLCTNKCTYEVREAETSNSLLLVPHLMLPNEMGAVDDDNLTESMKQVPRIFHTYLELRQCSSRLRPLCDLLRRKPFKGTELEDDDLTDKYTLSDLLSAVQARECEILAALDELPVV
;
A
#
# COMPACT_ATOMS: atom_id res chain seq x y z
N MET A 1 -15.84 -22.90 17.00
CA MET A 1 -16.61 -22.09 17.97
C MET A 1 -15.99 -22.33 19.34
N ILE A 2 -15.09 -21.45 19.75
CA ILE A 2 -14.44 -21.53 21.07
C ILE A 2 -15.54 -21.23 22.11
N ARG A 3 -15.74 -22.14 23.07
CA ARG A 3 -16.78 -22.03 24.11
C ARG A 3 -16.19 -21.31 25.32
N SER A 4 -17.02 -20.71 26.18
CA SER A 4 -16.58 -20.06 27.43
C SER A 4 -15.75 -20.97 28.37
N GLN A 5 -15.83 -22.29 28.22
CA GLN A 5 -14.94 -23.27 28.88
C GLN A 5 -13.46 -23.15 28.43
N ASP A 6 -13.22 -22.74 27.19
CA ASP A 6 -11.88 -22.60 26.65
C ASP A 6 -11.18 -21.38 27.28
N VAL A 7 -11.91 -20.29 27.55
CA VAL A 7 -11.36 -19.08 28.19
C VAL A 7 -10.82 -19.38 29.59
N GLU A 8 -11.59 -20.09 30.43
CA GLU A 8 -11.16 -20.51 31.77
C GLU A 8 -9.95 -21.47 31.71
N THR A 9 -9.91 -22.33 30.70
CA THR A 9 -8.77 -23.23 30.46
C THR A 9 -7.52 -22.42 30.09
N PHE A 10 -7.65 -21.42 29.22
CA PHE A 10 -6.56 -20.52 28.85
C PHE A 10 -6.07 -19.68 30.03
N LEU A 11 -6.98 -19.15 30.85
CA LEU A 11 -6.62 -18.41 32.09
C LEU A 11 -5.81 -19.28 33.05
N THR A 12 -6.26 -20.52 33.25
CA THR A 12 -5.57 -21.49 34.10
C THR A 12 -4.17 -21.80 33.57
N GLN A 13 -4.02 -21.99 32.25
CA GLN A 13 -2.71 -22.23 31.62
C GLN A 13 -1.79 -21.00 31.69
N ALA A 14 -2.36 -19.80 31.53
CA ALA A 14 -1.65 -18.53 31.57
C ALA A 14 -1.32 -18.04 33.00
N LYS A 15 -1.85 -18.71 34.04
CA LYS A 15 -1.75 -18.31 35.45
C LYS A 15 -2.29 -16.89 35.69
N LEU A 16 -3.38 -16.55 35.03
CA LEU A 16 -4.07 -15.28 35.19
C LEU A 16 -5.33 -15.48 36.03
N ASP A 17 -5.59 -14.56 36.95
CA ASP A 17 -6.85 -14.53 37.68
C ASP A 17 -7.92 -13.86 36.82
N ARG A 18 -9.18 -14.28 36.98
CA ARG A 18 -10.31 -13.69 36.25
C ARG A 18 -10.46 -12.18 36.53
N ASN A 19 -10.01 -11.74 37.71
CA ASN A 19 -9.97 -10.32 38.10
C ASN A 19 -8.91 -9.51 37.35
N ASP A 20 -7.92 -10.16 36.73
CA ASP A 20 -6.91 -9.51 35.90
C ASP A 20 -7.45 -9.20 34.49
N LEU A 21 -8.56 -9.81 34.10
CA LEU A 21 -9.19 -9.56 32.82
C LEU A 21 -10.07 -8.31 32.86
N LYS A 22 -10.05 -7.58 31.74
CA LYS A 22 -11.12 -6.63 31.44
C LYS A 22 -12.40 -7.38 31.07
N HIS A 23 -13.52 -6.67 31.14
CA HIS A 23 -14.85 -7.16 30.79
C HIS A 23 -14.97 -7.82 29.40
N ILE A 24 -14.11 -7.45 28.43
CA ILE A 24 -14.20 -8.00 27.06
C ILE A 24 -12.97 -8.86 26.77
N VAL A 25 -13.22 -10.11 26.37
CA VAL A 25 -12.21 -11.05 25.87
C VAL A 25 -12.33 -11.11 24.35
N GLN A 26 -11.20 -10.99 23.67
CA GLN A 26 -11.14 -10.95 22.21
C GLN A 26 -10.24 -12.06 21.65
N PRO A 27 -10.72 -13.31 21.53
CA PRO A 27 -9.94 -14.39 20.95
C PRO A 27 -9.57 -14.08 19.50
N LEU A 28 -8.29 -14.27 19.15
CA LEU A 28 -7.81 -14.13 17.79
C LEU A 28 -7.93 -15.48 17.07
N LEU A 29 -8.65 -15.48 15.95
CA LEU A 29 -8.80 -16.62 15.06
C LEU A 29 -8.01 -16.36 13.80
N PHE A 30 -7.07 -17.24 13.49
CA PHE A 30 -6.29 -17.17 12.27
C PHE A 30 -7.09 -17.83 11.15
N SER A 31 -7.23 -17.15 10.03
CA SER A 31 -7.82 -17.73 8.83
C SER A 31 -6.92 -18.87 8.31
N ASP A 32 -7.52 -19.96 7.85
CA ASP A 32 -6.78 -21.07 7.24
C ASP A 32 -6.12 -20.66 5.91
N GLU A 33 -6.72 -19.69 5.21
CA GLU A 33 -6.17 -19.05 4.02
C GLU A 33 -5.91 -17.57 4.32
N GLU A 34 -4.66 -17.15 4.23
CA GLU A 34 -4.32 -15.73 4.34
C GLU A 34 -4.71 -14.98 3.06
N ASP A 35 -5.21 -13.76 3.22
CA ASP A 35 -5.56 -12.91 2.09
C ASP A 35 -4.30 -12.36 1.41
N SER A 36 -3.78 -13.14 0.45
CA SER A 36 -2.60 -12.80 -0.35
C SER A 36 -2.71 -11.47 -1.12
N GLN A 37 -3.92 -10.91 -1.26
CA GLN A 37 -4.15 -9.64 -1.95
C GLN A 37 -3.91 -8.41 -1.07
N LEU A 38 -3.90 -8.57 0.25
CA LEU A 38 -3.64 -7.46 1.17
C LEU A 38 -2.15 -7.15 1.27
N LEU A 39 -1.74 -5.92 1.01
CA LEU A 39 -0.35 -5.49 1.20
C LEU A 39 -0.29 -4.42 2.29
N LEU A 40 0.79 -4.43 3.08
CA LEU A 40 1.06 -3.37 4.06
C LEU A 40 2.02 -2.36 3.43
N MET A 41 1.68 -1.08 3.48
CA MET A 41 2.52 0.00 2.97
C MET A 41 2.67 1.07 4.04
N GLU A 42 3.91 1.49 4.27
CA GLU A 42 4.23 2.59 5.16
C GLU A 42 3.85 3.91 4.51
N VAL A 43 3.14 4.75 5.25
CA VAL A 43 2.68 6.06 4.82
C VAL A 43 3.08 7.12 5.83
N ASP A 44 3.66 8.22 5.36
CA ASP A 44 3.94 9.36 6.23
C ASP A 44 2.67 10.16 6.55
N LYS A 45 2.77 11.11 7.49
CA LYS A 45 1.63 11.91 7.96
C LYS A 45 1.05 12.82 6.90
N ASP A 46 1.85 13.26 5.94
CA ASP A 46 1.38 14.21 4.93
C ASP A 46 0.69 13.46 3.79
N MET A 47 1.24 12.32 3.37
CA MET A 47 0.59 11.42 2.43
C MET A 47 -0.70 10.81 3.00
N LEU A 48 -0.76 10.51 4.30
CA LEU A 48 -1.99 10.06 4.94
C LEU A 48 -3.11 11.11 4.83
N LYS A 49 -2.81 12.39 5.08
CA LYS A 49 -3.79 13.47 4.92
C LYS A 49 -4.25 13.61 3.48
N ASP A 50 -3.31 13.53 2.53
CA ASP A 50 -3.59 13.60 1.10
C ASP A 50 -4.56 12.45 0.71
N LEU A 51 -4.27 11.22 1.14
CA LEU A 51 -5.13 10.06 0.96
C LEU A 51 -6.53 10.24 1.55
N GLU A 52 -6.62 10.72 2.80
CA GLU A 52 -7.89 10.98 3.47
C GLU A 52 -8.70 12.09 2.78
N SER A 53 -8.03 13.02 2.11
CA SER A 53 -8.66 14.07 1.29
C SER A 53 -9.14 13.60 -0.08
N GLY A 54 -8.81 12.37 -0.47
CA GLY A 54 -9.18 11.77 -1.75
C GLY A 54 -8.15 11.92 -2.86
N ASP A 55 -6.89 12.28 -2.53
CA ASP A 55 -5.81 12.27 -3.52
C ASP A 55 -5.54 10.86 -4.03
N MET A 56 -5.20 10.78 -5.32
CA MET A 56 -4.93 9.52 -5.99
C MET A 56 -3.44 9.15 -5.90
N LEU A 57 -3.20 7.89 -5.56
CA LEU A 57 -1.89 7.26 -5.68
C LEU A 57 -1.85 6.38 -6.92
N THR A 58 -0.76 6.42 -7.68
CA THR A 58 -0.60 5.60 -8.89
C THR A 58 0.74 4.89 -8.88
N PHE A 59 0.73 3.55 -8.96
CA PHE A 59 1.94 2.78 -9.19
C PHE A 59 2.34 2.83 -10.67
N ARG A 60 3.63 3.01 -10.96
CA ARG A 60 4.18 3.12 -12.30
C ARG A 60 5.51 2.39 -12.42
N GLY A 61 5.83 1.99 -13.65
CA GLY A 61 7.01 1.19 -13.99
C GLY A 61 6.62 0.05 -14.91
N ARG A 62 7.59 -0.43 -15.68
CA ARG A 62 7.44 -1.62 -16.52
C ARG A 62 7.58 -2.89 -15.68
N ASP A 63 7.22 -4.02 -16.26
CA ASP A 63 7.35 -5.34 -15.62
C ASP A 63 8.80 -5.68 -15.20
N ASP A 64 9.79 -5.10 -15.89
CA ASP A 64 11.21 -5.26 -15.62
C ASP A 64 11.82 -4.16 -14.72
N ASP A 65 11.03 -3.15 -14.34
CA ASP A 65 11.47 -2.04 -13.52
C ASP A 65 11.11 -2.23 -12.04
N SER A 66 11.83 -1.51 -11.16
CA SER A 66 11.36 -1.29 -9.79
C SER A 66 10.07 -0.45 -9.79
N ALA A 67 9.03 -0.81 -9.05
CA ALA A 67 7.83 0.03 -8.98
C ALA A 67 8.13 1.41 -8.34
N VAL A 68 7.50 2.45 -8.85
CA VAL A 68 7.42 3.76 -8.17
C VAL A 68 5.96 4.11 -7.87
N LEU A 69 5.74 4.80 -6.76
CA LEU A 69 4.46 5.36 -6.37
C LEU A 69 4.46 6.86 -6.68
N CYS A 70 3.52 7.30 -7.50
CA CYS A 70 3.33 8.69 -7.87
C CYS A 70 2.13 9.26 -7.13
N THR A 71 2.34 10.39 -6.45
CA THR A 71 1.28 11.25 -5.91
C THR A 71 1.11 12.49 -6.79
N ASN A 72 0.18 13.37 -6.47
CA ASN A 72 0.09 14.67 -7.13
C ASN A 72 1.35 15.53 -6.92
N LYS A 73 2.08 15.31 -5.82
CA LYS A 73 3.17 16.18 -5.36
C LYS A 73 4.56 15.61 -5.60
N CYS A 74 4.73 14.29 -5.48
CA CYS A 74 6.04 13.65 -5.43
C CYS A 74 6.01 12.23 -6.03
N THR A 75 7.20 11.73 -6.38
CA THR A 75 7.43 10.36 -6.83
C THR A 75 8.25 9.64 -5.77
N TYR A 76 7.87 8.41 -5.44
CA TYR A 76 8.49 7.60 -4.41
C TYR A 76 8.93 6.26 -5.00
N GLU A 77 10.15 5.84 -4.73
CA GLU A 77 10.59 4.47 -4.95
C GLU A 77 9.91 3.56 -3.92
N VAL A 78 9.38 2.43 -4.39
CA VAL A 78 8.70 1.44 -3.56
C VAL A 78 9.66 0.30 -3.30
N ARG A 79 9.86 -0.05 -2.02
CA ARG A 79 10.79 -1.09 -1.63
C ARG A 79 10.15 -2.02 -0.62
N GLU A 80 10.28 -3.33 -0.83
CA GLU A 80 9.86 -4.30 0.18
C GLU A 80 10.91 -4.38 1.29
N ALA A 81 10.45 -4.27 2.53
CA ALA A 81 11.23 -4.41 3.75
C ALA A 81 10.73 -5.60 4.54
N GLU A 82 11.66 -6.40 5.06
CA GLU A 82 11.38 -7.55 5.93
C GLU A 82 11.48 -7.14 7.40
N THR A 83 10.59 -7.66 8.24
CA THR A 83 10.62 -7.46 9.68
C THR A 83 10.80 -8.79 10.41
N SER A 84 11.60 -8.77 11.47
CA SER A 84 11.76 -9.94 12.37
C SER A 84 10.50 -10.23 13.21
N ASN A 85 9.56 -9.29 13.26
CA ASN A 85 8.32 -9.42 14.01
C ASN A 85 7.16 -9.84 13.10
N SER A 86 6.15 -10.48 13.67
CA SER A 86 4.89 -10.73 12.99
C SER A 86 3.94 -9.55 13.19
N LEU A 87 3.45 -8.96 12.10
CA LEU A 87 2.45 -7.88 12.15
C LEU A 87 1.07 -8.47 11.83
N LEU A 88 0.18 -8.48 12.80
CA LEU A 88 -1.16 -9.06 12.65
C LEU A 88 -2.14 -7.96 12.26
N LEU A 89 -2.82 -8.12 11.12
CA LEU A 89 -3.97 -7.28 10.78
C LEU A 89 -5.19 -7.84 11.50
N VAL A 90 -5.74 -7.07 12.44
CA VAL A 90 -6.92 -7.48 13.22
C VAL A 90 -7.99 -6.38 13.14
N PRO A 91 -8.93 -6.49 12.20
CA PRO A 91 -10.01 -5.52 12.05
C PRO A 91 -10.85 -5.39 13.33
N HIS A 92 -11.22 -4.15 13.67
CA HIS A 92 -12.10 -3.84 14.80
C HIS A 92 -11.62 -4.39 16.16
N LEU A 93 -10.31 -4.53 16.35
CA LEU A 93 -9.75 -4.88 17.65
C LEU A 93 -10.00 -3.73 18.63
N MET A 94 -10.71 -4.01 19.72
CA MET A 94 -10.97 -3.01 20.75
C MET A 94 -9.74 -2.84 21.63
N LEU A 95 -9.18 -1.64 21.65
CA LEU A 95 -8.06 -1.30 22.53
C LEU A 95 -8.55 -0.97 23.95
N PRO A 96 -7.69 -1.09 24.98
CA PRO A 96 -8.06 -0.81 26.36
C PRO A 96 -8.75 0.53 26.62
N ASN A 97 -8.49 1.55 25.80
CA ASN A 97 -9.03 2.90 25.92
C ASN A 97 -10.42 3.06 25.27
N GLU A 98 -10.79 2.17 24.34
CA GLU A 98 -12.08 2.17 23.63
C GLU A 98 -13.13 1.36 24.38
N MET A 99 -12.67 0.55 25.33
CA MET A 99 -13.51 -0.26 26.19
C MET A 99 -13.95 0.64 27.34
N GLY A 100 -15.16 1.19 27.23
CA GLY A 100 -15.76 1.99 28.31
C GLY A 100 -15.76 1.23 29.64
N ALA A 101 -15.87 1.96 30.75
CA ALA A 101 -16.12 1.35 32.06
C ALA A 101 -17.54 0.74 32.03
N VAL A 102 -17.62 -0.55 31.70
CA VAL A 102 -18.86 -1.31 31.79
C VAL A 102 -18.85 -1.99 33.15
N ASP A 103 -19.70 -1.51 34.07
CA ASP A 103 -19.91 -2.06 35.42
C ASP A 103 -20.77 -3.34 35.41
N ASP A 104 -20.70 -4.14 34.34
CA ASP A 104 -21.36 -5.43 34.29
C ASP A 104 -20.35 -6.51 34.68
N ASP A 105 -20.76 -7.52 35.45
CA ASP A 105 -19.87 -8.58 35.95
C ASP A 105 -19.72 -9.71 34.90
N ASN A 106 -20.32 -9.52 33.72
CA ASN A 106 -20.50 -10.53 32.69
C ASN A 106 -19.46 -10.41 31.57
N LEU A 107 -18.47 -11.30 31.59
CA LEU A 107 -17.46 -11.41 30.53
C LEU A 107 -18.08 -11.45 29.12
N THR A 108 -17.82 -10.43 28.29
CA THR A 108 -18.24 -10.39 26.89
C THR A 108 -17.15 -10.97 26.00
N GLU A 109 -17.48 -11.99 25.20
CA GLU A 109 -16.56 -12.54 24.21
C GLU A 109 -16.81 -11.92 22.82
N SER A 110 -15.76 -11.37 22.20
CA SER A 110 -15.82 -10.81 20.84
C SER A 110 -14.68 -11.38 19.99
N MET A 111 -14.96 -12.47 19.28
CA MET A 111 -13.98 -13.13 18.41
C MET A 111 -13.52 -12.19 17.28
N LYS A 112 -12.21 -12.15 17.03
CA LYS A 112 -11.61 -11.36 15.95
C LYS A 112 -10.90 -12.27 14.97
N GLN A 113 -11.15 -12.04 13.68
CA GLN A 113 -10.46 -12.74 12.61
C GLN A 113 -9.16 -12.01 12.29
N VAL A 114 -8.10 -12.79 12.05
CA VAL A 114 -6.81 -12.31 11.56
C VAL A 114 -6.74 -12.69 10.07
N PRO A 115 -7.18 -11.80 9.15
CA PRO A 115 -7.16 -12.07 7.71
C PRO A 115 -5.77 -12.34 7.14
N ARG A 116 -4.72 -11.74 7.73
CA ARG A 116 -3.33 -11.92 7.28
C ARG A 116 -2.32 -11.55 8.36
N ILE A 117 -1.22 -12.29 8.38
CA ILE A 117 0.00 -11.94 9.10
C ILE A 117 1.03 -11.42 8.09
N PHE A 118 1.66 -10.30 8.41
CA PHE A 118 2.68 -9.70 7.57
C PHE A 118 4.07 -9.90 8.20
N HIS A 119 5.00 -10.32 7.35
CA HIS A 119 6.44 -10.37 7.63
C HIS A 119 7.23 -9.39 6.76
N THR A 120 6.56 -8.83 5.74
CA THR A 120 7.09 -7.78 4.89
C THR A 120 6.09 -6.64 4.77
N TYR A 121 6.60 -5.45 4.46
CA TYR A 121 5.81 -4.27 4.14
C TYR A 121 6.53 -3.42 3.09
N LEU A 122 5.78 -2.54 2.43
CA LEU A 122 6.30 -1.64 1.42
C LEU A 122 6.73 -0.32 2.08
N GLU A 123 8.01 0.02 1.96
CA GLU A 123 8.57 1.32 2.31
C GLU A 123 8.58 2.25 1.10
N LEU A 124 8.38 3.53 1.36
CA LEU A 124 8.38 4.58 0.35
C LEU A 124 9.54 5.53 0.57
N ARG A 125 10.35 5.71 -0.47
CA ARG A 125 11.46 6.66 -0.47
C ARG A 125 11.29 7.67 -1.58
N GLN A 126 11.12 8.95 -1.22
CA GLN A 126 11.02 10.01 -2.21
C GLN A 126 12.25 10.00 -3.14
N CYS A 127 12.00 10.02 -4.44
CA CYS A 127 13.03 9.98 -5.46
C CYS A 127 12.74 10.99 -6.58
N SER A 128 13.76 11.31 -7.38
CA SER A 128 13.57 12.07 -8.62
C SER A 128 12.96 11.19 -9.70
N SER A 129 12.18 11.78 -10.60
CA SER A 129 11.67 11.10 -11.79
C SER A 129 12.79 10.49 -12.63
N ARG A 130 12.56 9.28 -13.14
CA ARG A 130 13.53 8.57 -14.00
C ARG A 130 13.11 8.76 -15.45
N LEU A 131 13.57 9.84 -16.07
CA LEU A 131 13.19 10.26 -17.42
C LEU A 131 14.03 9.62 -18.54
N ARG A 132 15.02 8.78 -18.23
CA ARG A 132 15.82 8.10 -19.27
C ARG A 132 14.96 7.23 -20.20
N PRO A 133 14.01 6.41 -19.71
CA PRO A 133 13.13 5.63 -20.57
C PRO A 133 12.29 6.49 -21.51
N LEU A 134 11.87 7.69 -21.07
CA LEU A 134 11.17 8.65 -21.93
C LEU A 134 12.03 9.03 -23.14
N CYS A 135 13.27 9.45 -22.90
CA CYS A 135 14.21 9.79 -23.97
C CYS A 135 14.47 8.61 -24.91
N ASP A 136 14.62 7.40 -24.38
CA ASP A 136 14.89 6.21 -25.17
C ASP A 136 13.68 5.77 -26.01
N LEU A 137 12.46 5.96 -25.52
CA LEU A 137 11.23 5.72 -26.28
C LEU A 137 11.10 6.71 -27.43
N LEU A 138 11.25 8.01 -27.16
CA LEU A 138 11.11 9.07 -28.17
C LEU A 138 12.19 8.96 -29.25
N ARG A 139 13.43 8.61 -28.90
CA ARG A 139 14.52 8.39 -29.87
C ARG A 139 14.26 7.25 -30.86
N ARG A 140 13.39 6.29 -30.54
CA ARG A 140 13.05 5.21 -31.48
C ARG A 140 12.26 5.73 -32.69
N LYS A 141 11.53 6.82 -32.51
CA LYS A 141 10.64 7.41 -33.52
C LYS A 141 10.75 8.95 -33.44
N PRO A 142 11.89 9.53 -33.83
CA PRO A 142 12.06 10.98 -33.84
C PRO A 142 11.16 11.61 -34.91
N PHE A 143 10.69 12.82 -34.66
CA PHE A 143 9.88 13.56 -35.62
C PHE A 143 10.74 14.00 -36.79
N LYS A 144 10.36 13.61 -38.00
CA LYS A 144 11.17 13.91 -39.20
C LYS A 144 10.78 15.20 -39.91
N GLY A 145 9.77 15.91 -39.42
CA GLY A 145 9.17 17.05 -40.10
C GLY A 145 7.80 16.68 -40.67
N THR A 146 6.88 17.65 -40.68
CA THR A 146 5.47 17.45 -41.06
C THR A 146 5.31 16.86 -42.46
N GLU A 147 6.24 17.13 -43.37
CA GLU A 147 6.26 16.62 -44.73
C GLU A 147 6.74 15.16 -44.88
N LEU A 148 7.41 14.61 -43.86
CA LEU A 148 7.92 13.24 -43.83
C LEU A 148 7.14 12.33 -42.89
N GLU A 149 6.22 12.90 -42.10
CA GLU A 149 5.30 12.17 -41.25
C GLU A 149 4.04 11.81 -42.04
N ASP A 150 3.74 10.52 -42.10
CA ASP A 150 2.41 10.08 -42.53
C ASP A 150 1.40 10.27 -41.39
N ASP A 151 0.12 10.42 -41.74
CA ASP A 151 -1.00 10.50 -40.79
C ASP A 151 -1.21 9.19 -39.99
N ASP A 152 -0.43 8.15 -40.29
CA ASP A 152 -0.47 6.89 -39.57
C ASP A 152 0.06 7.05 -38.13
N LEU A 153 -0.78 6.65 -37.17
CA LEU A 153 -0.50 6.73 -35.74
C LEU A 153 -0.08 5.37 -35.15
N THR A 154 -0.06 4.29 -35.93
CA THR A 154 0.24 2.94 -35.42
C THR A 154 1.59 2.82 -34.72
N ASP A 155 2.53 3.68 -35.07
CA ASP A 155 3.91 3.65 -34.59
C ASP A 155 4.26 4.82 -33.64
N LYS A 156 3.27 5.60 -33.20
CA LYS A 156 3.44 6.77 -32.32
C LYS A 156 3.02 6.44 -30.89
N TYR A 157 3.58 7.16 -29.91
CA TYR A 157 3.26 6.96 -28.50
C TYR A 157 2.18 7.94 -28.04
N THR A 158 1.17 7.44 -27.36
CA THR A 158 0.25 8.27 -26.59
C THR A 158 0.87 8.65 -25.25
N LEU A 159 0.32 9.69 -24.60
CA LEU A 159 0.72 10.02 -23.23
C LEU A 159 0.52 8.83 -22.29
N SER A 160 -0.54 8.04 -22.48
CA SER A 160 -0.77 6.82 -21.69
C SER A 160 0.35 5.79 -21.86
N ASP A 161 0.88 5.62 -23.07
CA ASP A 161 1.99 4.70 -23.33
C ASP A 161 3.24 5.15 -22.59
N LEU A 162 3.56 6.44 -22.65
CA LEU A 162 4.69 7.02 -21.91
C LEU A 162 4.49 6.87 -20.39
N LEU A 163 3.29 7.14 -19.90
CA LEU A 163 2.91 7.05 -18.50
C LEU A 163 2.99 5.62 -17.94
N SER A 164 2.76 4.61 -18.78
CA SER A 164 2.90 3.20 -18.40
C SER A 164 4.36 2.73 -18.38
N ALA A 165 5.21 3.31 -19.22
CA ALA A 165 6.60 2.89 -19.36
C ALA A 165 7.60 3.71 -18.53
N VAL A 166 7.26 4.92 -18.10
CA VAL A 166 8.16 5.85 -17.43
C VAL A 166 7.81 5.95 -15.94
N GLN A 167 8.81 5.78 -15.08
CA GLN A 167 8.72 5.93 -13.63
C GLN A 167 8.67 7.41 -13.21
N ALA A 168 7.60 8.10 -13.56
CA ALA A 168 7.42 9.53 -13.31
C ALA A 168 5.93 9.92 -13.22
N ARG A 169 5.65 11.08 -12.63
CA ARG A 169 4.33 11.71 -12.68
C ARG A 169 4.05 12.27 -14.07
N GLU A 170 2.78 12.47 -14.37
CA GLU A 170 2.35 13.08 -15.63
C GLU A 170 2.94 14.47 -15.84
N CYS A 171 2.90 15.33 -14.82
CA CYS A 171 3.48 16.66 -14.88
C CYS A 171 5.00 16.64 -15.13
N GLU A 172 5.71 15.63 -14.62
CA GLU A 172 7.15 15.47 -14.82
C GLU A 172 7.47 15.03 -16.25
N ILE A 173 6.64 14.15 -16.83
CA ILE A 173 6.77 13.74 -18.24
C ILE A 173 6.48 14.93 -19.16
N LEU A 174 5.39 15.67 -18.92
CA LEU A 174 5.02 16.84 -19.72
C LEU A 174 6.09 17.93 -19.65
N ALA A 175 6.58 18.26 -18.45
CA ALA A 175 7.67 19.22 -18.29
C ALA A 175 8.96 18.76 -19.02
N ALA A 176 9.27 17.46 -18.95
CA ALA A 176 10.41 16.91 -19.68
C ALA A 176 10.22 16.99 -21.20
N LEU A 177 9.01 16.75 -21.70
CA LEU A 177 8.68 16.90 -23.12
C LEU A 177 8.84 18.35 -23.60
N ASP A 178 8.46 19.33 -22.78
CA ASP A 178 8.63 20.75 -23.08
C ASP A 178 10.10 21.22 -23.09
N GLU A 179 10.94 20.61 -22.23
CA GLU A 179 12.38 20.93 -22.17
C GLU A 179 13.21 20.23 -23.25
N LEU A 180 12.71 19.14 -23.83
CA LEU A 180 13.43 18.40 -24.86
C LEU A 180 13.57 19.27 -26.12
N PRO A 181 14.79 19.41 -26.68
CA PRO A 181 14.96 20.08 -27.96
C PRO A 181 14.21 19.25 -28.99
N VAL A 182 13.20 19.87 -29.63
CA VAL A 182 12.31 19.30 -30.67
C VAL A 182 12.97 18.09 -31.35
N VAL A 183 12.53 16.88 -30.95
CA VAL A 183 13.01 15.57 -31.43
C VAL A 183 12.24 15.16 -32.64
#